data_AF-A0AAV6HR06-F1
#
_entry.id   AF-A0AAV6HR06-F1
#
_cell.length_a   1.000
_cell.length_b   1.000
_cell.length_c   1.000
_cell.angle_alpha   90.00
_cell.angle_beta   90.00
_cell.angle_gamma   90.00
#
_symmetry.space_group_name_H-M   'P 1'
#
loop_
_entity.id
_entity.type
_entity.pdbx_description
1 polymer ?
#
loop_
_entity_poly.entity_id
_entity_poly.type
_entity_poly.pdbx_seq_one_letter_code
_entity_poly.pdbx_strand_id
1 'polypeptide(L)'
;MFTLYTTIVLSTTAVTYVEDDVSWGWGFGICVAANVAGLVVFVAGSRFYRRVKPKGSPFTGLARVVVAAFRKRNVVVSNKSEDYYYGADDDGQVNVVAATVPSGTFKFLNQAALKTEGDIKLDGSIAKVWRLCTLQQVEDLKTLIKLSPLWSTGILLSIPLAVQTSLATLQAITMDRHLGPHFKIPPGSMLVFLPISTTLTIVFLDQFLYPTWQKVIGWFPPPLQRIGIGHVLCALSMAVSAVVESNRLKSAHDVSANSTVPLSALWLVPQLALAGIGEAFHFPGNVSLFYQVLNS
;
A
#
# COMPACT_ATOMS: atom_id res chain seq x y z
N MET A 1 8.41 -9.05 -6.47
CA MET A 1 9.00 -7.73 -6.12
C MET A 1 10.12 -7.35 -7.06
N PHE A 2 11.17 -8.17 -7.23
CA PHE A 2 12.29 -7.86 -8.12
C PHE A 2 11.88 -7.59 -9.58
N THR A 3 11.01 -8.41 -10.17
CA THR A 3 10.48 -8.21 -11.54
C THR A 3 9.67 -6.92 -11.68
N LEU A 4 8.95 -6.52 -10.64
CA LEU A 4 8.16 -5.28 -10.63
C LEU A 4 9.08 -4.05 -10.64
N TYR A 5 10.07 -4.01 -9.76
CA TYR A 5 10.99 -2.86 -9.69
C TYR A 5 11.91 -2.75 -10.91
N THR A 6 12.39 -3.87 -11.45
CA THR A 6 13.16 -3.86 -12.71
C THR A 6 12.34 -3.34 -13.88
N THR A 7 11.06 -3.72 -13.96
CA THR A 7 10.13 -3.15 -14.96
C THR A 7 9.90 -1.66 -14.75
N ILE A 8 9.75 -1.20 -13.50
CA ILE A 8 9.60 0.23 -13.18
C ILE A 8 10.85 0.99 -13.62
N VAL A 9 12.05 0.51 -13.31
CA VAL A 9 13.32 1.15 -13.72
C VAL A 9 13.44 1.22 -15.25
N LEU A 10 13.08 0.15 -15.96
CA LEU A 10 13.07 0.13 -17.41
C LEU A 10 12.05 1.15 -17.96
N SER A 11 10.85 1.21 -17.39
CA SER A 11 9.81 2.15 -17.81
C SER A 11 10.22 3.60 -17.55
N THR A 12 10.74 3.92 -16.36
CA THR A 12 11.11 5.29 -15.98
C THR A 12 12.39 5.78 -16.63
N THR A 13 13.06 4.95 -17.43
CA THR A 13 14.23 5.34 -18.24
C THR A 13 13.93 5.26 -19.73
N ALA A 14 13.54 4.09 -20.24
CA ALA A 14 13.37 3.87 -21.67
C ALA A 14 12.12 4.54 -22.23
N VAL A 15 10.98 4.44 -21.53
CA VAL A 15 9.72 5.05 -22.02
C VAL A 15 9.77 6.56 -21.88
N THR A 16 10.25 7.06 -20.74
CA THR A 16 10.45 8.50 -20.50
C THR A 16 11.46 9.11 -21.46
N TYR A 17 12.54 8.41 -21.83
CA TYR A 17 13.45 8.86 -22.88
C TYR A 17 12.75 8.98 -24.23
N VAL A 18 11.93 8.00 -24.61
CA VAL A 18 11.15 8.09 -25.85
C VAL A 18 10.14 9.24 -25.81
N GLU A 19 9.49 9.48 -24.68
CA GLU A 19 8.53 10.57 -24.51
C GLU A 19 9.21 11.95 -24.60
N ASP A 20 10.33 12.13 -23.90
CA ASP A 20 11.01 13.42 -23.75
C ASP A 20 11.92 13.77 -24.96
N ASP A 21 12.63 12.80 -25.54
CA ASP A 21 13.62 13.04 -26.61
C ASP A 21 13.14 12.64 -28.02
N VAL A 22 12.18 11.71 -28.16
CA VAL A 22 11.67 11.28 -29.48
C VAL A 22 10.32 11.94 -29.79
N SER A 23 9.27 11.54 -29.08
CA SER A 23 7.96 12.21 -29.09
C SER A 23 7.01 11.52 -28.12
N TRP A 24 6.05 12.29 -27.61
CA TRP A 24 4.94 11.78 -26.80
C TRP A 24 4.07 10.76 -27.55
N GLY A 25 3.88 10.92 -28.86
CA GLY A 25 3.09 9.99 -29.68
C GLY A 25 3.69 8.58 -29.72
N TRP A 26 5.02 8.49 -29.89
CA TRP A 26 5.73 7.21 -29.84
C TRP A 26 5.70 6.56 -28.45
N GLY A 27 5.90 7.35 -27.38
CA GLY A 27 5.84 6.87 -26.00
C GLY A 27 4.49 6.22 -25.67
N PHE A 28 3.39 6.94 -25.90
CA PHE A 28 2.04 6.39 -25.69
C PHE A 28 1.71 5.24 -26.66
N GLY A 29 2.19 5.30 -27.90
CA GLY A 29 2.00 4.24 -28.89
C GLY A 29 2.58 2.90 -28.41
N ILE A 30 3.80 2.90 -27.85
CA ILE A 30 4.42 1.71 -27.28
C ILE A 30 3.59 1.17 -26.10
N CYS A 31 3.12 2.05 -25.21
CA CYS A 31 2.27 1.67 -24.08
C CYS A 31 0.95 1.03 -24.53
N VAL A 32 0.27 1.59 -25.53
CA VAL A 32 -0.97 1.02 -26.08
C VAL A 32 -0.70 -0.32 -26.74
N ALA A 33 0.35 -0.43 -27.56
CA ALA A 33 0.71 -1.68 -28.22
C ALA A 33 1.01 -2.80 -27.21
N ALA A 34 1.75 -2.50 -26.14
CA ALA A 34 2.04 -3.45 -25.08
C ALA A 34 0.77 -3.92 -24.34
N ASN A 35 -0.17 -3.01 -24.04
CA ASN A 35 -1.45 -3.37 -23.42
C ASN A 35 -2.32 -4.23 -24.34
N VAL A 36 -2.40 -3.91 -25.63
CA VAL A 36 -3.14 -4.71 -26.61
C VAL A 36 -2.53 -6.11 -26.74
N ALA A 37 -1.20 -6.21 -26.83
CA ALA A 37 -0.51 -7.49 -26.85
C ALA A 37 -0.80 -8.32 -25.58
N GLY A 38 -0.75 -7.68 -24.40
CA GLY A 38 -1.10 -8.32 -23.13
C GLY A 38 -2.55 -8.82 -23.10
N LEU A 39 -3.49 -8.04 -23.62
CA LEU A 39 -4.90 -8.43 -23.73
C LEU A 39 -5.09 -9.63 -24.66
N VAL A 40 -4.40 -9.65 -25.82
CA VAL A 40 -4.45 -10.78 -26.75
C VAL A 40 -3.94 -12.05 -26.09
N VAL A 41 -2.80 -11.98 -25.39
CA VAL A 41 -2.23 -13.13 -24.65
C VAL A 41 -3.20 -13.60 -23.56
N PHE A 42 -3.78 -12.67 -22.81
CA PHE A 42 -4.76 -12.96 -21.75
C PHE A 42 -6.00 -13.69 -22.29
N VAL A 43 -6.59 -13.19 -23.38
CA VAL A 43 -7.78 -13.80 -23.99
C VAL A 43 -7.45 -15.15 -24.63
N ALA A 44 -6.30 -15.28 -25.31
CA ALA A 44 -5.85 -16.55 -25.88
C ALA A 44 -5.61 -17.62 -24.79
N GLY A 45 -5.17 -17.20 -23.60
CA GLY A 45 -4.97 -18.06 -22.43
C GLY A 45 -6.25 -18.52 -21.75
N SER A 46 -7.40 -17.92 -22.06
CA SER A 46 -8.67 -18.15 -21.34
C SER A 46 -9.10 -19.62 -21.23
N ARG A 47 -8.77 -20.44 -22.24
CA ARG A 47 -9.05 -21.89 -22.24
C ARG A 47 -8.30 -22.68 -21.16
N PHE A 48 -7.20 -22.13 -20.65
CA PHE A 48 -6.37 -22.75 -19.61
C PHE A 48 -6.71 -22.24 -18.20
N TYR A 49 -7.62 -21.27 -18.06
CA TYR A 49 -7.93 -20.65 -16.79
C TYR A 49 -8.93 -21.49 -15.97
N ARG A 50 -8.55 -21.81 -14.73
CA ARG A 50 -9.45 -22.43 -13.76
C ARG A 50 -10.39 -21.38 -13.16
N ARG A 51 -11.69 -21.49 -13.46
CA ARG A 51 -12.71 -20.60 -12.90
C ARG A 51 -13.00 -20.97 -11.44
N VAL A 52 -12.62 -20.08 -10.51
CA VAL A 52 -12.94 -20.23 -9.08
C VAL A 52 -14.29 -19.59 -8.81
N LYS A 53 -15.18 -20.28 -8.07
CA LYS A 53 -16.48 -19.72 -7.68
C LYS A 53 -16.26 -18.45 -6.84
N PRO A 54 -16.99 -17.35 -7.10
CA PRO A 54 -16.81 -16.11 -6.35
C PRO A 54 -17.24 -16.31 -4.89
N LYS A 55 -16.35 -16.04 -3.94
CA LYS A 55 -16.61 -16.17 -2.48
C LYS A 55 -17.43 -15.01 -1.89
N GLY A 56 -18.21 -14.28 -2.69
CA GLY A 56 -18.84 -13.03 -2.29
C GLY A 56 -17.83 -11.91 -2.00
N SER A 57 -18.32 -10.72 -1.65
CA SER A 57 -17.46 -9.57 -1.33
C SER A 57 -17.26 -9.44 0.19
N PRO A 58 -16.01 -9.41 0.69
CA PRO A 58 -15.71 -9.10 2.08
C PRO A 58 -16.33 -7.78 2.55
N PHE A 59 -16.36 -6.77 1.67
CA PHE A 59 -16.96 -5.47 1.96
C PHE A 59 -18.46 -5.57 2.25
N THR A 60 -19.18 -6.49 1.58
CA THR A 60 -20.59 -6.73 1.88
C THR A 60 -20.78 -7.32 3.28
N GLY A 61 -19.87 -8.19 3.73
CA GLY A 61 -19.86 -8.70 5.11
C GLY A 61 -19.69 -7.57 6.14
N LEU A 62 -18.71 -6.70 5.93
CA LEU A 62 -18.46 -5.54 6.79
C LEU A 62 -19.66 -4.56 6.82
N ALA A 63 -20.25 -4.26 5.66
CA ALA A 63 -21.43 -3.41 5.57
C ALA A 63 -22.64 -4.02 6.32
N ARG A 64 -22.82 -5.35 6.25
CA ARG A 64 -23.87 -6.05 7.01
C ARG A 64 -23.70 -5.90 8.51
N VAL A 65 -22.48 -5.99 9.02
CA VAL A 65 -22.20 -5.80 10.46
C VAL A 65 -22.63 -4.41 10.91
N VAL A 66 -22.28 -3.37 10.17
CA VAL A 66 -22.68 -1.99 10.49
C VAL A 66 -24.20 -1.87 10.51
N VAL A 67 -24.88 -2.33 9.46
CA VAL A 67 -26.36 -2.26 9.35
C VAL A 67 -27.04 -3.08 10.47
N ALA A 68 -26.56 -4.28 10.76
CA ALA A 68 -27.11 -5.15 11.78
C ALA A 68 -26.92 -4.55 13.19
N ALA A 69 -25.75 -3.98 13.49
CA ALA A 69 -25.49 -3.28 14.75
C ALA A 69 -26.45 -2.09 14.92
N PHE A 70 -26.62 -1.26 13.89
CA PHE A 70 -27.57 -0.13 13.94
C PHE A 70 -29.02 -0.58 14.15
N ARG A 71 -29.45 -1.66 13.47
CA ARG A 71 -30.80 -2.22 13.62
C ARG A 71 -31.04 -2.84 15.00
N LYS A 72 -29.99 -3.36 15.64
CA LYS A 72 -30.03 -3.98 16.97
C LYS A 72 -29.51 -3.05 18.08
N ARG A 73 -29.39 -1.75 17.83
CA ARG A 73 -28.84 -0.78 18.79
C ARG A 73 -29.55 -0.76 20.14
N ASN A 74 -30.85 -1.04 20.15
CA ASN A 74 -31.70 -1.06 21.35
C ASN A 74 -31.71 -2.42 22.08
N VAL A 75 -31.01 -3.43 21.56
CA VAL A 75 -30.95 -4.75 22.18
C VAL A 75 -29.84 -4.78 23.23
N VAL A 76 -30.17 -5.26 24.43
CA VAL A 76 -29.21 -5.36 25.53
C VAL A 76 -28.10 -6.34 25.14
N VAL A 77 -26.84 -5.91 25.29
CA VAL A 77 -25.67 -6.75 25.03
C VAL A 77 -25.62 -7.86 26.07
N SER A 78 -25.62 -9.12 25.64
CA SER A 78 -25.47 -10.26 26.55
C SER A 78 -23.99 -10.50 26.88
N ASN A 79 -23.73 -10.98 28.10
CA ASN A 79 -22.40 -11.43 28.51
C ASN A 79 -22.19 -12.93 28.30
N LYS A 80 -23.20 -13.66 27.80
CA LYS A 80 -23.11 -15.11 27.56
C LYS A 80 -22.62 -15.37 26.13
N SER A 81 -21.60 -16.22 25.98
CA SER A 81 -21.03 -16.58 24.68
C SER A 81 -22.02 -17.32 23.77
N GLU A 82 -22.98 -18.05 24.36
CA GLU A 82 -24.00 -18.86 23.67
C GLU A 82 -25.00 -18.02 22.86
N ASP A 83 -25.21 -16.76 23.27
CA ASP A 83 -26.16 -15.85 22.64
C ASP A 83 -25.63 -15.26 21.32
N TYR A 84 -24.36 -15.51 21.00
CA TYR A 84 -23.72 -15.04 19.77
C TYR A 84 -23.76 -16.09 18.65
N TYR A 85 -23.86 -15.62 17.42
CA TYR A 85 -23.86 -16.44 16.21
C TYR A 85 -22.43 -16.59 15.67
N TYR A 86 -21.93 -17.83 15.64
CA TYR A 86 -20.58 -18.14 15.15
C TYR A 86 -20.56 -18.58 13.67
N GLY A 87 -21.73 -18.85 13.09
CA GLY A 87 -21.86 -19.49 11.78
C GLY A 87 -22.45 -20.88 11.91
N ALA A 88 -23.03 -21.40 10.82
CA ALA A 88 -23.26 -22.83 10.67
C ALA A 88 -22.00 -23.40 10.00
N ASP A 89 -21.32 -24.32 10.67
CA ASP A 89 -20.24 -25.09 10.05
C ASP A 89 -20.81 -25.98 8.94
N ASP A 90 -20.05 -26.16 7.86
CA ASP A 90 -20.18 -27.34 7.01
C ASP A 90 -20.09 -28.57 7.94
N ASP A 91 -20.96 -29.55 7.76
CA ASP A 91 -21.06 -30.74 8.61
C ASP A 91 -19.78 -31.58 8.54
N GLY A 92 -18.81 -31.26 9.42
CA GLY A 92 -17.58 -32.05 9.57
C GLY A 92 -16.35 -31.38 10.18
N GLN A 93 -16.32 -30.06 10.42
CA GLN A 93 -15.17 -29.44 11.09
C GLN A 93 -15.59 -28.56 12.26
N VAL A 94 -15.68 -29.18 13.44
CA VAL A 94 -15.66 -28.46 14.71
C VAL A 94 -14.27 -27.84 14.88
N ASN A 95 -14.08 -26.62 14.37
CA ASN A 95 -12.97 -25.81 14.83
C ASN A 95 -13.34 -25.31 16.23
N VAL A 96 -12.78 -25.99 17.23
CA VAL A 96 -12.79 -25.70 18.68
C VAL A 96 -12.29 -24.27 19.04
N VAL A 97 -12.07 -23.40 18.06
CA VAL A 97 -11.55 -22.03 18.21
C VAL A 97 -12.65 -21.03 18.63
N ALA A 98 -13.94 -21.36 18.48
CA ALA A 98 -15.05 -20.40 18.56
C ALA A 98 -15.75 -20.26 19.93
N ALA A 99 -15.03 -20.41 21.05
CA ALA A 99 -15.55 -20.09 22.39
C ALA A 99 -14.88 -18.82 22.98
N THR A 100 -14.49 -17.88 22.13
CA THR A 100 -13.93 -16.59 22.58
C THR A 100 -15.05 -15.63 22.95
N VAL A 101 -15.03 -15.14 24.19
CA VAL A 101 -15.88 -14.03 24.65
C VAL A 101 -15.68 -12.82 23.70
N PRO A 102 -16.76 -12.16 23.23
CA PRO A 102 -16.66 -11.01 22.35
C PRO A 102 -15.75 -9.92 22.91
N SER A 103 -14.94 -9.28 22.06
CA SER A 103 -14.03 -8.23 22.52
C SER A 103 -14.80 -7.06 23.13
N GLY A 104 -14.29 -6.53 24.25
CA GLY A 104 -14.86 -5.40 24.97
C GLY A 104 -14.71 -4.05 24.26
N THR A 105 -13.90 -3.97 23.19
CA THR A 105 -13.80 -2.76 22.36
C THR A 105 -14.99 -2.68 21.39
N PHE A 106 -15.56 -1.48 21.22
CA PHE A 106 -16.72 -1.24 20.34
C PHE A 106 -17.90 -2.21 20.61
N LYS A 107 -18.32 -2.32 21.88
CA LYS A 107 -19.38 -3.27 22.31
C LYS A 107 -20.68 -3.17 21.51
N PHE A 108 -21.02 -2.01 20.97
CA PHE A 108 -22.21 -1.85 20.13
C PHE A 108 -22.18 -2.74 18.88
N LEU A 109 -20.99 -3.02 18.31
CA LEU A 109 -20.86 -3.90 17.15
C LEU A 109 -21.19 -5.36 17.48
N ASN A 110 -21.05 -5.78 18.74
CA ASN A 110 -21.41 -7.13 19.18
C ASN A 110 -22.89 -7.42 18.98
N GLN A 111 -23.74 -6.39 19.01
CA GLN A 111 -25.18 -6.53 18.77
C GLN A 111 -25.48 -7.12 17.39
N ALA A 112 -24.60 -6.93 16.38
CA ALA A 112 -24.77 -7.52 15.05
C ALA A 112 -24.70 -9.05 15.05
N ALA A 113 -23.96 -9.65 15.99
CA ALA A 113 -23.80 -11.10 16.11
C ALA A 113 -24.75 -11.74 17.15
N LEU A 114 -25.54 -10.94 17.87
CA LEU A 114 -26.46 -11.46 18.88
C LEU A 114 -27.67 -12.15 18.23
N LYS A 115 -27.99 -13.37 18.63
CA LYS A 115 -29.17 -14.10 18.18
C LYS A 115 -30.44 -13.41 18.70
N THR A 116 -31.43 -13.24 17.82
CA THR A 116 -32.75 -12.68 18.19
C THR A 116 -33.83 -13.50 17.50
N GLU A 117 -35.04 -13.54 18.07
CA GLU A 117 -36.16 -14.30 17.52
C GLU A 117 -36.41 -13.96 16.03
N GLY A 118 -36.53 -15.02 15.22
CA GLY A 118 -36.78 -14.94 13.77
C GLY A 118 -35.55 -14.60 12.91
N ASP A 119 -34.33 -14.55 13.48
CA ASP A 119 -33.10 -14.33 12.70
C ASP A 119 -32.46 -15.62 12.18
N ILE A 120 -32.77 -16.76 12.81
CA ILE A 120 -32.29 -18.10 12.45
C ILE A 120 -33.49 -18.94 12.04
N LYS A 121 -33.39 -19.65 10.92
CA LYS A 121 -34.39 -20.63 10.48
C LYS A 121 -34.22 -21.94 11.27
N LEU A 122 -35.21 -22.83 11.23
CA LEU A 122 -35.16 -24.13 11.91
C LEU A 122 -33.99 -25.02 11.47
N ASP A 123 -33.41 -24.75 10.29
CA ASP A 123 -32.23 -25.42 9.73
C ASP A 123 -30.88 -24.82 10.21
N GLY A 124 -30.89 -23.83 11.11
CA GLY A 124 -29.68 -23.15 11.58
C GLY A 124 -29.12 -22.08 10.64
N SER A 125 -29.72 -21.89 9.45
CA SER A 125 -29.32 -20.87 8.48
C SER A 125 -29.87 -19.49 8.83
N ILE A 126 -29.19 -18.44 8.34
CA ILE A 126 -29.59 -17.06 8.58
C ILE A 126 -30.88 -16.74 7.80
N ALA A 127 -31.96 -16.43 8.52
CA ALA A 127 -33.22 -15.98 7.92
C ALA A 127 -33.12 -14.54 7.40
N LYS A 128 -32.38 -13.67 8.11
CA LYS A 128 -32.23 -12.24 7.82
C LYS A 128 -30.75 -11.83 7.75
N VAL A 129 -30.18 -11.93 6.56
CA VAL A 129 -28.76 -11.71 6.27
C VAL A 129 -28.24 -10.30 6.62
N TRP A 130 -29.14 -9.30 6.73
CA TRP A 130 -28.82 -7.92 7.12
C TRP A 130 -29.18 -7.57 8.57
N ARG A 131 -29.49 -8.58 9.39
CA ARG A 131 -29.86 -8.42 10.81
C ARG A 131 -29.01 -9.32 11.72
N LEU A 132 -28.39 -10.37 11.18
CA LEU A 132 -27.49 -11.26 11.90
C LEU A 132 -26.20 -11.48 11.10
N CYS A 133 -25.05 -11.30 11.75
CA CYS A 133 -23.71 -11.55 11.20
C CYS A 133 -22.97 -12.57 12.07
N THR A 134 -21.88 -13.15 11.57
CA THR A 134 -21.03 -14.02 12.39
C THR A 134 -20.16 -13.20 13.33
N LEU A 135 -19.79 -13.76 14.49
CA LEU A 135 -18.90 -13.09 15.44
C LEU A 135 -17.54 -12.75 14.79
N GLN A 136 -17.03 -13.62 13.92
CA GLN A 136 -15.80 -13.35 13.16
C GLN A 136 -15.91 -12.07 12.33
N GLN A 137 -17.00 -11.87 11.57
CA GLN A 137 -17.21 -10.66 10.78
C GLN A 137 -17.25 -9.39 11.66
N VAL A 138 -17.78 -9.50 12.88
CA VAL A 138 -17.82 -8.40 13.85
C VAL A 138 -16.42 -8.07 14.36
N GLU A 139 -15.64 -9.08 14.74
CA GLU A 139 -14.26 -8.88 15.22
C GLU A 139 -13.34 -8.38 14.10
N ASP A 140 -13.49 -8.87 12.86
CA ASP A 140 -12.78 -8.37 11.69
C ASP A 140 -13.04 -6.86 11.49
N LEU A 141 -14.31 -6.43 11.56
CA LEU A 141 -14.66 -5.01 11.44
C LEU A 141 -14.05 -4.17 12.58
N LYS A 142 -14.08 -4.66 13.82
CA LYS A 142 -13.46 -3.95 14.95
C LYS A 142 -11.97 -3.79 14.74
N THR A 143 -11.30 -4.82 14.25
CA THR A 143 -9.87 -4.78 13.96
C THR A 143 -9.57 -3.77 12.85
N LEU A 144 -10.38 -3.72 11.79
CA LEU A 144 -10.26 -2.68 10.76
C LEU A 144 -10.47 -1.26 11.31
N ILE A 145 -11.45 -1.05 12.20
CA ILE A 145 -11.66 0.26 12.85
C ILE A 145 -10.44 0.63 13.69
N LYS A 146 -9.86 -0.30 14.45
CA LYS A 146 -8.62 -0.08 15.22
C LYS A 146 -7.42 0.26 14.32
N LEU A 147 -7.37 -0.30 13.12
CA LEU A 147 -6.32 -0.02 12.13
C LEU A 147 -6.56 1.27 11.33
N SER A 148 -7.77 1.84 11.37
CA SER A 148 -8.11 3.05 10.60
C SER A 148 -7.16 4.24 10.82
N PRO A 149 -6.65 4.53 12.05
CA PRO A 149 -5.70 5.62 12.22
C PRO A 149 -4.36 5.34 11.53
N LEU A 150 -3.91 4.08 11.52
CA LEU A 150 -2.64 3.68 10.92
C LEU A 150 -2.65 3.84 9.39
N TRP A 151 -3.72 3.44 8.72
CA TRP A 151 -3.84 3.68 7.28
C TRP A 151 -3.99 5.17 6.96
N SER A 152 -4.64 5.94 7.84
CA SER A 152 -4.80 7.39 7.66
C SER A 152 -3.45 8.12 7.66
N THR A 153 -2.50 7.72 8.50
CA THR A 153 -1.14 8.29 8.47
C THR A 153 -0.40 7.96 7.17
N GLY A 154 -0.64 6.77 6.60
CA GLY A 154 -0.10 6.39 5.29
C GLY A 154 -0.60 7.29 4.16
N ILE A 155 -1.88 7.70 4.19
CA ILE A 155 -2.45 8.67 3.23
C ILE A 155 -1.74 10.03 3.37
N LEU A 156 -1.56 10.50 4.60
CA LEU A 156 -0.91 11.78 4.86
C LEU A 156 0.54 11.83 4.36
N LEU A 157 1.24 10.69 4.28
CA LEU A 157 2.58 10.63 3.68
C LEU A 157 2.60 10.38 2.17
N SER A 158 1.60 9.70 1.65
CA SER A 158 1.49 9.47 0.21
C SER A 158 1.40 10.79 -0.56
N ILE A 159 0.76 11.80 0.03
CA ILE A 159 0.63 13.14 -0.55
C ILE A 159 2.01 13.82 -0.71
N PRO A 160 2.82 14.04 0.35
CA PRO A 160 4.18 14.57 0.22
C PRO A 160 5.05 13.81 -0.78
N LEU A 161 5.00 12.48 -0.81
CA LEU A 161 5.78 11.69 -1.76
C LEU A 161 5.35 11.93 -3.22
N ALA A 162 4.05 11.97 -3.49
CA ALA A 162 3.52 12.29 -4.82
C ALA A 162 3.86 13.73 -5.26
N VAL A 163 3.78 14.68 -4.33
CA VAL A 163 4.18 16.06 -4.58
C VAL A 163 5.68 16.16 -4.83
N GLN A 164 6.51 15.47 -4.03
CA GLN A 164 7.96 15.46 -4.18
C GLN A 164 8.40 14.94 -5.54
N THR A 165 7.85 13.83 -6.02
CA THR A 165 8.20 13.28 -7.34
C THR A 165 7.83 14.23 -8.48
N SER A 166 6.68 14.89 -8.38
CA SER A 166 6.24 15.91 -9.35
C SER A 166 7.17 17.14 -9.32
N LEU A 167 7.46 17.67 -8.12
CA LEU A 167 8.35 18.82 -7.95
C LEU A 167 9.79 18.50 -8.37
N ALA A 168 10.29 17.30 -8.10
CA ALA A 168 11.63 16.88 -8.52
C ALA A 168 11.78 16.91 -10.05
N THR A 169 10.74 16.53 -10.78
CA THR A 169 10.72 16.62 -12.25
C THR A 169 10.77 18.09 -12.70
N LEU A 170 9.97 18.96 -12.08
CA LEU A 170 9.98 20.40 -12.39
C LEU A 170 11.32 21.06 -12.05
N GLN A 171 11.93 20.71 -10.92
CA GLN A 171 13.27 21.14 -10.55
C GLN A 171 14.29 20.72 -11.62
N ALA A 172 14.26 19.45 -12.03
CA ALA A 172 15.16 18.91 -13.04
C ALA A 172 15.07 19.64 -14.40
N ILE A 173 13.90 20.14 -14.80
CA ILE A 173 13.75 20.93 -16.03
C ILE A 173 14.61 22.20 -16.00
N THR A 174 14.76 22.82 -14.82
CA THR A 174 15.49 24.10 -14.63
C THR A 174 16.96 23.94 -14.26
N MET A 175 17.41 22.71 -14.00
CA MET A 175 18.75 22.37 -13.53
C MET A 175 19.62 21.83 -14.67
N ASP A 176 20.95 21.81 -14.45
CA ASP A 176 21.88 21.21 -15.39
C ASP A 176 21.82 19.67 -15.32
N ARG A 177 21.40 19.04 -16.41
CA ARG A 177 21.16 17.58 -16.52
C ARG A 177 22.26 16.84 -17.29
N HIS A 178 23.39 17.48 -17.58
CA HIS A 178 24.47 16.83 -18.31
C HIS A 178 25.21 15.82 -17.42
N LEU A 179 25.33 14.58 -17.91
CA LEU A 179 26.24 13.56 -17.39
C LEU A 179 27.42 13.47 -18.36
N GLY A 180 28.44 14.29 -18.09
CA GLY A 180 29.57 14.46 -19.00
C GLY A 180 29.21 15.28 -20.26
N PRO A 181 30.06 15.25 -21.30
CA PRO A 181 29.99 16.21 -22.41
C PRO A 181 28.90 15.92 -23.46
N HIS A 182 28.36 14.69 -23.53
CA HIS A 182 27.52 14.26 -24.65
C HIS A 182 26.13 13.75 -24.25
N PHE A 183 25.87 13.54 -22.97
CA PHE A 183 24.62 12.93 -22.51
C PHE A 183 23.87 13.86 -21.58
N LYS A 184 22.61 14.12 -21.91
CA LYS A 184 21.69 14.94 -21.12
C LYS A 184 20.54 14.04 -20.66
N ILE A 185 20.40 13.84 -19.35
CA ILE A 185 19.36 12.97 -18.81
C ILE A 185 17.99 13.64 -19.02
N PRO A 186 16.93 12.94 -19.48
CA PRO A 186 15.58 13.47 -19.50
C PRO A 186 15.10 13.89 -18.09
N PRO A 187 14.35 14.98 -17.91
CA PRO A 187 13.93 15.43 -16.59
C PRO A 187 13.13 14.36 -15.82
N GLY A 188 12.19 13.68 -16.49
CA GLY A 188 11.38 12.63 -15.87
C GLY A 188 12.20 11.41 -15.47
N SER A 189 13.28 11.12 -16.21
CA SER A 189 14.18 9.99 -15.92
C SER A 189 14.98 10.17 -14.62
N MET A 190 15.08 11.38 -14.08
CA MET A 190 15.70 11.60 -12.77
C MET A 190 14.98 10.83 -11.66
N LEU A 191 13.70 10.50 -11.82
CA LEU A 191 12.95 9.71 -10.85
C LEU A 191 13.43 8.26 -10.75
N VAL A 192 14.25 7.75 -11.67
CA VAL A 192 14.78 6.38 -11.65
C VAL A 192 15.60 6.07 -10.39
N PHE A 193 16.23 7.09 -9.79
CA PHE A 193 17.01 6.90 -8.57
C PHE A 193 16.18 6.40 -7.39
N LEU A 194 14.88 6.72 -7.35
CA LEU A 194 13.96 6.24 -6.32
C LEU A 194 13.78 4.70 -6.38
N PRO A 195 13.28 4.08 -7.48
CA PRO A 195 13.10 2.64 -7.54
C PRO A 195 14.43 1.86 -7.52
N ILE A 196 15.54 2.43 -8.02
CA ILE A 196 16.89 1.84 -7.86
C ILE A 196 17.25 1.78 -6.37
N SER A 197 17.13 2.90 -5.65
CA SER A 197 17.41 2.96 -4.22
C SER A 197 16.51 2.01 -3.42
N THR A 198 15.21 1.94 -3.75
CA THR A 198 14.28 1.01 -3.13
C THR A 198 14.72 -0.44 -3.36
N THR A 199 15.09 -0.81 -4.58
CA THR A 199 15.51 -2.18 -4.91
C THR A 199 16.78 -2.56 -4.16
N LEU A 200 17.80 -1.70 -4.20
CA LEU A 200 19.07 -1.94 -3.49
C LEU A 200 18.84 -2.09 -1.99
N THR A 201 17.97 -1.25 -1.42
CA THR A 201 17.62 -1.31 0.00
C THR A 201 16.87 -2.60 0.32
N ILE A 202 15.88 -3.02 -0.48
CA ILE A 202 15.18 -4.30 -0.25
C ILE A 202 16.16 -5.47 -0.27
N VAL A 203 17.04 -5.55 -1.28
CA VAL A 203 18.05 -6.61 -1.35
C VAL A 203 18.96 -6.59 -0.12
N PHE A 204 19.42 -5.40 0.28
CA PHE A 204 20.22 -5.23 1.49
C PHE A 204 19.48 -5.69 2.76
N LEU A 205 18.22 -5.30 2.92
CA LEU A 205 17.39 -5.67 4.06
C LEU A 205 17.18 -7.18 4.14
N ASP A 206 16.77 -7.80 3.04
CA ASP A 206 16.41 -9.22 3.00
C ASP A 206 17.62 -10.15 3.06
N GLN A 207 18.72 -9.81 2.38
CA GLN A 207 19.90 -10.67 2.32
C GLN A 207 20.90 -10.46 3.46
N PHE A 208 21.00 -9.24 3.97
CA PHE A 208 22.03 -8.89 4.95
C PHE A 208 21.44 -8.48 6.29
N LEU A 209 20.59 -7.46 6.34
CA LEU A 209 20.15 -6.89 7.61
C LEU A 209 19.32 -7.88 8.43
N TYR A 210 18.27 -8.46 7.84
CA TYR A 210 17.36 -9.35 8.55
C TYR A 210 18.02 -10.66 9.01
N PRO A 211 18.81 -11.36 8.18
CA PRO A 211 19.53 -12.55 8.63
C PRO A 211 20.55 -12.23 9.73
N THR A 212 21.23 -11.08 9.65
CA THR A 212 22.21 -10.67 10.68
C THR A 212 21.52 -10.31 11.98
N TRP A 213 20.42 -9.55 11.92
CA TRP A 213 19.64 -9.18 13.10
C TRP A 213 19.09 -10.41 13.82
N GLN A 214 18.61 -11.39 13.06
CA GLN A 214 18.15 -12.66 13.62
C GLN A 214 19.29 -13.44 14.28
N LYS A 215 20.50 -13.43 13.71
CA LYS A 215 21.67 -14.09 14.31
C LYS A 215 22.20 -13.38 15.57
N VAL A 216 22.15 -12.05 15.62
CA VAL A 216 22.77 -11.26 16.70
C VAL A 216 21.80 -10.98 17.85
N ILE A 217 20.57 -10.55 17.54
CA ILE A 217 19.61 -10.03 18.52
C ILE A 217 18.48 -11.06 18.76
N GLY A 218 18.26 -12.00 17.84
CA GLY A 218 17.26 -13.07 17.99
C GLY A 218 15.80 -12.63 17.80
N TRP A 219 15.55 -11.36 17.46
CA TRP A 219 14.22 -10.80 17.24
C TRP A 219 14.19 -9.97 15.95
N PHE A 220 13.07 -10.02 15.22
CA PHE A 220 12.83 -9.24 14.00
C PHE A 220 11.91 -8.03 14.26
N PRO A 221 12.26 -6.80 13.80
CA PRO A 221 11.45 -5.61 14.06
C PRO A 221 10.00 -5.80 13.57
N PRO A 222 8.98 -5.60 14.44
CA PRO A 222 7.58 -5.79 14.05
C PRO A 222 7.19 -4.91 12.87
N PRO A 223 6.17 -5.29 12.09
CA PRO A 223 5.76 -4.55 10.88
C PRO A 223 5.50 -3.06 11.15
N LEU A 224 4.90 -2.73 12.30
CA LEU A 224 4.61 -1.36 12.68
C LEU A 224 5.87 -0.49 12.86
N GLN A 225 6.94 -1.04 13.42
CA GLN A 225 8.21 -0.32 13.56
C GLN A 225 8.87 -0.08 12.19
N ARG A 226 8.80 -1.06 11.28
CA ARG A 226 9.29 -0.90 9.90
C ARG A 226 8.53 0.21 9.17
N ILE A 227 7.20 0.22 9.28
CA ILE A 227 6.35 1.30 8.75
C ILE A 227 6.79 2.66 9.32
N GLY A 228 6.99 2.75 10.64
CA GLY A 228 7.43 3.98 11.31
C GLY A 228 8.81 4.46 10.84
N ILE A 229 9.78 3.57 10.65
CA ILE A 229 11.09 3.91 10.07
C ILE A 229 10.93 4.50 8.66
N GLY A 230 10.10 3.87 7.83
CA GLY A 230 9.76 4.39 6.50
C GLY A 230 9.17 5.81 6.56
N HIS A 231 8.28 6.07 7.52
CA HIS A 231 7.68 7.40 7.72
C HIS A 231 8.73 8.47 8.05
N VAL A 232 9.65 8.18 8.98
CA VAL A 232 10.73 9.09 9.37
C VAL A 232 11.67 9.38 8.20
N LEU A 233 12.02 8.35 7.41
CA LEU A 233 12.87 8.51 6.23
C LEU A 233 12.20 9.35 5.13
N CYS A 234 10.89 9.21 4.93
CA CYS A 234 10.14 10.05 4.00
C CYS A 234 10.13 11.53 4.45
N ALA A 235 9.92 11.79 5.75
CA ALA A 235 10.00 13.14 6.30
C ALA A 235 11.40 13.75 6.14
N LEU A 236 12.45 12.96 6.38
CA LEU A 236 13.84 13.38 6.18
C LEU A 236 14.12 13.68 4.70
N SER A 237 13.62 12.86 3.78
CA SER A 237 13.71 13.11 2.34
C SER A 237 13.07 14.45 1.96
N MET A 238 11.90 14.78 2.50
CA MET A 238 11.26 16.08 2.29
C MET A 238 12.09 17.25 2.83
N ALA A 239 12.72 17.08 4.00
CA ALA A 239 13.62 18.08 4.55
C ALA A 239 14.85 18.31 3.64
N VAL A 240 15.45 17.22 3.14
CA VAL A 240 16.54 17.31 2.15
C VAL A 240 16.07 18.03 0.88
N SER A 241 14.86 17.74 0.43
CA SER A 241 14.29 18.41 -0.74
C SER A 241 14.12 19.91 -0.56
N ALA A 242 13.67 20.33 0.62
CA ALA A 242 13.58 21.75 0.97
C ALA A 242 14.96 22.44 0.97
N VAL A 243 16.00 21.75 1.45
CA VAL A 243 17.38 22.28 1.43
C VAL A 243 17.91 22.39 -0.01
N VAL A 244 17.69 21.37 -0.84
CA VAL A 244 18.09 21.38 -2.26
C VAL A 244 17.40 22.52 -2.99
N GLU A 245 16.10 22.72 -2.78
CA GLU A 245 15.37 23.82 -3.39
C GLU A 245 15.85 25.19 -2.89
N SER A 246 16.12 25.30 -1.59
CA SER A 246 16.67 26.54 -1.00
C SER A 246 18.01 26.91 -1.64
N ASN A 247 18.87 25.93 -1.90
CA ASN A 247 20.14 26.15 -2.58
C ASN A 247 19.95 26.51 -4.06
N ARG A 248 19.04 25.83 -4.76
CA ARG A 248 18.71 26.13 -6.16
C ARG A 248 18.19 27.56 -6.33
N LEU A 249 17.29 28.01 -5.45
CA LEU A 249 16.74 29.36 -5.49
C LEU A 249 17.79 30.44 -5.23
N LYS A 250 18.72 30.20 -4.30
CA LYS A 250 19.86 31.11 -4.07
C LYS A 250 20.71 31.24 -5.33
N SER A 251 21.08 30.13 -5.95
CA SER A 251 21.86 30.14 -7.20
C SER A 251 21.10 30.72 -8.39
N ALA A 252 19.77 30.67 -8.39
CA ALA A 252 18.94 31.27 -9.43
C ALA A 252 18.87 32.80 -9.33
N HIS A 253 19.04 33.37 -8.13
CA HIS A 253 19.01 34.82 -7.93
C HIS A 253 20.18 35.53 -8.61
N ASP A 254 21.32 34.84 -8.72
CA ASP A 254 22.53 35.35 -9.35
C ASP A 254 22.53 35.22 -10.89
N VAL A 255 21.42 34.74 -11.48
CA VAL A 255 21.33 34.37 -12.90
C VAL A 255 20.10 35.01 -13.54
N SER A 256 20.23 35.48 -14.80
CA SER A 256 19.12 36.06 -15.56
C SER A 256 17.96 35.08 -15.74
N ALA A 257 16.72 35.59 -15.72
CA ALA A 257 15.46 34.84 -15.61
C ALA A 257 15.19 33.73 -16.67
N ASN A 258 15.98 33.65 -17.75
CA ASN A 258 15.81 32.70 -18.85
C ASN A 258 16.96 31.68 -19.00
N SER A 259 17.88 31.61 -18.04
CA SER A 259 19.02 30.70 -18.11
C SER A 259 18.85 29.51 -17.16
N THR A 260 19.37 28.34 -17.56
CA THR A 260 19.45 27.18 -16.66
C THR A 260 20.25 27.54 -15.41
N VAL A 261 19.74 27.18 -14.24
CA VAL A 261 20.46 27.38 -12.98
C VAL A 261 21.73 26.53 -13.03
N PRO A 262 22.92 27.05 -12.67
CA PRO A 262 24.19 26.31 -12.67
C PRO A 262 24.27 25.34 -11.47
N LEU A 263 23.19 24.59 -11.22
CA LEU A 263 23.10 23.55 -10.21
C LEU A 263 22.81 22.23 -10.92
N SER A 264 23.67 21.24 -10.68
CA SER A 264 23.49 19.91 -11.27
C SER A 264 22.22 19.24 -10.74
N ALA A 265 21.44 18.63 -11.63
CA ALA A 265 20.27 17.83 -11.30
C ALA A 265 20.61 16.64 -10.39
N LEU A 266 21.87 16.23 -10.29
CA LEU A 266 22.32 15.20 -9.33
C LEU A 266 22.06 15.58 -7.87
N TRP A 267 21.86 16.86 -7.55
CA TRP A 267 21.40 17.28 -6.22
C TRP A 267 20.00 16.79 -5.85
N LEU A 268 19.21 16.31 -6.82
CA LEU A 268 17.93 15.64 -6.57
C LEU A 268 18.09 14.17 -6.15
N VAL A 269 19.27 13.58 -6.36
CA VAL A 269 19.50 12.16 -6.02
C VAL A 269 19.37 11.88 -4.53
N PRO A 270 19.91 12.68 -3.59
CA PRO A 270 19.80 12.41 -2.15
C PRO A 270 18.35 12.35 -1.65
N GLN A 271 17.48 13.28 -2.07
CA GLN A 271 16.06 13.26 -1.69
C GLN A 271 15.35 12.02 -2.27
N LEU A 272 15.60 11.67 -3.54
CA LEU A 272 14.99 10.51 -4.19
C LEU A 272 15.50 9.18 -3.64
N ALA A 273 16.79 9.11 -3.32
CA ALA A 273 17.40 7.94 -2.70
C ALA A 273 16.85 7.71 -1.29
N LEU A 274 16.75 8.75 -0.46
CA LEU A 274 16.14 8.66 0.87
C LEU A 274 14.66 8.26 0.81
N ALA A 275 13.89 8.82 -0.12
CA ALA A 275 12.51 8.41 -0.36
C ALA A 275 12.44 6.93 -0.77
N GLY A 276 13.34 6.47 -1.64
CA GLY A 276 13.43 5.09 -2.07
C GLY A 276 13.77 4.12 -0.93
N ILE A 277 14.70 4.49 -0.03
CA ILE A 277 15.01 3.74 1.20
C ILE A 277 13.76 3.68 2.08
N GLY A 278 13.06 4.80 2.27
CA GLY A 278 11.81 4.87 3.03
C GLY A 278 10.74 3.90 2.50
N GLU A 279 10.53 3.87 1.19
CA GLU A 279 9.61 2.95 0.53
C GLU A 279 9.97 1.47 0.76
N ALA A 280 11.26 1.13 0.77
CA ALA A 280 11.71 -0.23 1.05
C ALA A 280 11.33 -0.74 2.45
N PHE A 281 11.16 0.16 3.43
CA PHE A 281 10.63 -0.19 4.75
C PHE A 281 9.10 -0.14 4.80
N HIS A 282 8.50 0.86 4.17
CA HIS A 282 7.07 1.13 4.20
C HIS A 282 6.24 0.04 3.52
N PHE A 283 6.54 -0.29 2.27
CA PHE A 283 5.72 -1.19 1.47
C PHE A 283 5.71 -2.64 1.99
N PRO A 284 6.86 -3.29 2.27
CA PRO A 284 6.85 -4.62 2.88
C PRO A 284 6.28 -4.64 4.30
N GLY A 285 6.46 -3.55 5.07
CA GLY A 285 5.87 -3.40 6.40
C GLY A 285 4.34 -3.41 6.36
N ASN A 286 3.75 -2.62 5.46
CA ASN A 286 2.30 -2.60 5.24
C ASN A 286 1.76 -3.97 4.83
N VAL A 287 2.37 -4.59 3.81
CA VAL A 287 1.96 -5.91 3.33
C VAL A 287 1.99 -6.94 4.46
N SER A 288 3.06 -6.97 5.25
CA SER A 288 3.20 -7.89 6.40
C SER A 288 2.12 -7.65 7.47
N LEU A 289 1.81 -6.39 7.78
CA LEU A 289 0.79 -6.04 8.76
C LEU A 289 -0.60 -6.52 8.33
N PHE A 290 -0.97 -6.38 7.04
CA PHE A 290 -2.27 -6.85 6.56
C PHE A 290 -2.39 -8.37 6.55
N TYR A 291 -1.32 -9.07 6.18
CA TYR A 291 -1.32 -10.52 6.26
C TYR A 291 -1.45 -11.03 7.71
N GLN A 292 -0.80 -10.37 8.67
CA GLN A 292 -0.93 -10.74 10.09
C GLN A 292 -2.35 -10.51 10.62
N VAL A 293 -2.99 -9.41 10.22
CA VAL A 293 -4.34 -9.05 10.66
C VAL A 293 -5.42 -9.94 10.04
N LEU A 294 -5.27 -10.33 8.78
CA LEU A 294 -6.27 -11.17 8.09
C LEU A 294 -6.20 -12.65 8.49
N ASN A 295 -5.07 -13.09 9.04
CA ASN A 295 -4.85 -14.48 9.48
C ASN A 295 -4.88 -14.65 11.01
N SER A 296 -5.19 -13.59 11.77
CA SER A 296 -5.33 -13.62 13.24
C SER A 296 -6.78 -13.82 13.66
#